data_AF-A0A9Q3SXT5-F1
#
_entry.id   AF-A0A9Q3SXT5-F1
#
_cell.length_a   1.000
_cell.length_b   1.000
_cell.length_c   1.000
_cell.angle_alpha   90.00
_cell.angle_beta   90.00
_cell.angle_gamma   90.00
#
_symmetry.space_group_name_H-M   'P 1'
#
loop_
_entity.id
_entity.type
_entity.pdbx_description
1 polymer ?
#
loop_
_entity_poly.entity_id
_entity_poly.type
_entity_poly.pdbx_seq_one_letter_code
_entity_poly.pdbx_strand_id
1 'polypeptide(L)'
;MKQGKTAQIKKMKQVQRKQKLISKNKLPEFNYNEFAGFLRARYYLTHNDKYNQETFEVASFFLDDVIAMMVNQNFTKFTSNERAVVKLNEVMQASLVNSDDKDWRYFVLLVPVLYDMQQFIVKEGSVNARYVAQAPKFDINFWRMIMRTVMAINFFKWQGKDVAEMMKTSQVIDDLQFKFLSENEKDDDFNLAIIAETFKALAVKIKPLKTENKILELNELSSSEIADELSYANKSLKQFKEASVKGVVSENVMNMLYAFHEGMAKEYNLTHTLWDADTLNSFAMSHLMSYWTPVWDSLDGIGGEVKSYLNFLSQKKAIQGLGKMVTDTSDIDRYIDVTALNKLLAQMSSERLENLA
;
A
#
# COMPACT_ATOMS: atom_id res chain seq x y z
N MET A 1 -12.76 34.31 44.72
CA MET A 1 -11.60 33.55 44.20
C MET A 1 -11.84 32.02 44.14
N LYS A 2 -12.96 31.54 43.57
CA LYS A 2 -13.26 30.09 43.44
C LYS A 2 -12.94 29.49 42.05
N GLN A 3 -12.75 30.33 41.03
CA GLN A 3 -12.50 29.87 39.65
C GLN A 3 -11.05 29.37 39.41
N GLY A 4 -10.05 29.95 40.08
CA GLY A 4 -8.64 29.55 39.91
C GLY A 4 -8.31 28.14 40.45
N LYS A 5 -8.89 27.74 41.58
CA LYS A 5 -8.69 26.40 42.17
C LYS A 5 -9.30 25.29 41.30
N THR A 6 -10.45 25.54 40.69
CA THR A 6 -11.13 24.56 39.83
C THR A 6 -10.34 24.32 38.53
N ALA A 7 -9.76 25.38 37.95
CA ALA A 7 -8.88 25.27 36.79
C ALA A 7 -7.57 24.53 37.12
N GLN A 8 -6.96 24.80 38.28
CA GLN A 8 -5.79 24.06 38.77
C GLN A 8 -6.08 22.59 39.03
N ILE A 9 -7.24 22.25 39.61
CA ILE A 9 -7.65 20.85 39.84
C ILE A 9 -7.91 20.13 38.50
N LYS A 10 -8.51 20.80 37.51
CA LYS A 10 -8.66 20.24 36.15
C LYS A 10 -7.29 19.98 35.50
N LYS A 11 -6.36 20.93 35.63
CA LYS A 11 -4.99 20.82 35.09
C LYS A 11 -4.22 19.69 35.79
N MET A 12 -4.30 19.58 37.11
CA MET A 12 -3.72 18.47 37.89
C MET A 12 -4.33 17.12 37.54
N LYS A 13 -5.66 17.03 37.35
CA LYS A 13 -6.32 15.79 36.89
C LYS A 13 -5.89 15.41 35.47
N GLN A 14 -5.67 16.39 34.58
CA GLN A 14 -5.11 16.16 33.24
C GLN A 14 -3.67 15.66 33.32
N VAL A 15 -2.83 16.25 34.17
CA VAL A 15 -1.44 15.82 34.38
C VAL A 15 -1.37 14.43 35.01
N GLN A 16 -2.21 14.13 36.01
CA GLN A 16 -2.31 12.79 36.61
C GLN A 16 -2.87 11.75 35.63
N ARG A 17 -3.82 12.12 34.75
CA ARG A 17 -4.27 11.26 33.64
C ARG A 17 -3.14 10.97 32.65
N LYS A 18 -2.30 11.98 32.33
CA LYS A 18 -1.10 11.79 31.50
C LYS A 18 -0.07 10.89 32.19
N GLN A 19 0.16 11.06 33.49
CA GLN A 19 1.08 10.20 34.26
C GLN A 19 0.59 8.75 34.40
N LYS A 20 -0.73 8.50 34.42
CA LYS A 20 -1.32 7.15 34.40
C LYS A 20 -1.16 6.41 33.06
N LEU A 21 -0.75 7.07 31.98
CA LEU A 21 -0.50 6.47 30.66
C LEU A 21 0.94 5.99 30.48
N ILE A 22 1.82 6.21 31.46
CA ILE A 22 3.14 5.58 31.52
C ILE A 22 2.89 4.14 31.98
N SER A 23 3.07 3.18 31.07
CA SER A 23 2.92 1.76 31.38
C SER A 23 3.85 1.38 32.54
N LYS A 24 3.32 0.66 33.55
CA LYS A 24 4.11 0.21 34.71
C LYS A 24 5.20 -0.81 34.32
N ASN A 25 5.04 -1.47 33.17
CA ASN A 25 6.01 -2.38 32.61
C ASN A 25 6.62 -1.73 31.37
N LYS A 26 7.96 -1.65 31.32
CA LYS A 26 8.68 -1.18 30.14
C LYS A 26 8.23 -1.98 28.92
N LEU A 27 7.76 -1.30 27.88
CA LEU A 27 7.37 -1.96 26.64
C LEU A 27 8.63 -2.49 25.96
N PRO A 28 8.54 -3.61 25.21
CA PRO A 28 9.64 -4.03 24.36
C PRO A 28 9.99 -2.92 23.36
N GLU A 29 11.15 -3.03 22.73
CA GLU A 29 11.50 -2.12 21.63
C GLU A 29 10.44 -2.20 20.52
N PHE A 30 10.15 -1.07 19.88
CA PHE A 30 9.15 -1.02 18.83
C PHE A 30 9.71 -1.62 17.55
N ASN A 31 9.10 -2.71 17.08
CA ASN A 31 9.36 -3.30 15.78
C ASN A 31 8.14 -3.01 14.87
N TYR A 32 8.35 -2.21 13.82
CA TYR A 32 7.29 -1.87 12.87
C TYR A 32 6.74 -3.10 12.16
N ASN A 33 7.60 -4.03 11.73
CA ASN A 33 7.19 -5.21 10.98
C ASN A 33 6.34 -6.16 11.83
N GLU A 34 6.68 -6.34 13.11
CA GLU A 34 5.85 -7.13 14.04
C GLU A 34 4.50 -6.45 14.30
N PHE A 35 4.51 -5.12 14.48
CA PHE A 35 3.29 -4.35 14.74
C PHE A 35 2.34 -4.34 13.53
N ALA A 36 2.86 -4.02 12.34
CA ALA A 36 2.11 -4.03 11.10
C ALA A 36 1.66 -5.45 10.75
N GLY A 37 2.56 -6.43 10.83
CA GLY A 37 2.24 -7.84 10.59
C GLY A 37 1.14 -8.37 11.51
N PHE A 38 1.14 -7.98 12.79
CA PHE A 38 0.04 -8.30 13.70
C PHE A 38 -1.30 -7.73 13.21
N LEU A 39 -1.35 -6.43 12.87
CA LEU A 39 -2.59 -5.81 12.41
C LEU A 39 -3.08 -6.38 11.08
N ARG A 40 -2.18 -6.62 10.12
CA ARG A 40 -2.50 -7.28 8.83
C ARG A 40 -3.11 -8.66 9.05
N ALA A 41 -2.46 -9.51 9.85
CA ALA A 41 -2.96 -10.85 10.14
C ALA A 41 -4.34 -10.81 10.83
N ARG A 42 -4.53 -9.88 11.76
CA ARG A 42 -5.82 -9.70 12.45
C ARG A 42 -6.91 -9.21 11.50
N TYR A 43 -6.58 -8.31 10.57
CA TYR A 43 -7.53 -7.83 9.56
C TYR A 43 -7.94 -8.96 8.62
N TYR A 44 -6.96 -9.69 8.07
CA TYR A 44 -7.19 -10.87 7.22
C TYR A 44 -8.13 -11.87 7.89
N LEU A 45 -7.82 -12.30 9.11
CA LEU A 45 -8.62 -13.27 9.87
C LEU A 45 -10.04 -12.82 10.20
N THR A 46 -10.35 -11.53 10.06
CA THR A 46 -11.66 -10.97 10.42
C THR A 46 -12.46 -10.44 9.23
N HIS A 47 -11.82 -10.23 8.07
CA HIS A 47 -12.45 -9.57 6.92
C HIS A 47 -12.22 -10.27 5.57
N ASN A 48 -11.35 -11.28 5.46
CA ASN A 48 -11.09 -11.96 4.18
C ASN A 48 -12.35 -12.57 3.54
N ASP A 49 -13.24 -13.16 4.34
CA ASP A 49 -14.48 -13.79 3.88
C ASP A 49 -15.65 -12.80 3.81
N LYS A 50 -15.46 -11.55 4.28
CA LYS A 50 -16.50 -10.53 4.30
C LYS A 50 -16.64 -9.81 2.96
N TYR A 51 -15.52 -9.63 2.26
CA TYR A 51 -15.47 -8.87 1.02
C TYR A 51 -15.14 -9.77 -0.16
N ASN A 52 -15.55 -9.34 -1.35
CA ASN A 52 -14.98 -9.91 -2.57
C ASN A 52 -13.48 -9.65 -2.61
N GLN A 53 -12.78 -10.51 -3.34
CA GLN A 53 -11.34 -10.53 -3.40
C GLN A 53 -10.74 -9.17 -3.81
N GLU A 54 -11.32 -8.50 -4.82
CA GLU A 54 -10.86 -7.19 -5.29
C GLU A 54 -10.97 -6.10 -4.20
N THR A 55 -12.12 -6.04 -3.53
CA THR A 55 -12.39 -5.10 -2.44
C THR A 55 -11.48 -5.38 -1.25
N PHE A 56 -11.20 -6.66 -0.94
CA PHE A 56 -10.31 -7.06 0.14
C PHE A 56 -8.87 -6.62 -0.14
N GLU A 57 -8.33 -6.90 -1.33
CA GLU A 57 -6.96 -6.51 -1.70
C GLU A 57 -6.80 -4.99 -1.65
N VAL A 58 -7.74 -4.23 -2.21
CA VAL A 58 -7.75 -2.75 -2.11
C VAL A 58 -7.76 -2.28 -0.65
N ALA A 59 -8.55 -2.93 0.22
CA ALA A 59 -8.57 -2.63 1.63
C ALA A 59 -7.25 -2.98 2.33
N SER A 60 -6.55 -4.05 1.93
CA SER A 60 -5.25 -4.43 2.49
C SER A 60 -4.20 -3.34 2.23
N PHE A 61 -4.08 -2.88 0.97
CA PHE A 61 -3.21 -1.74 0.62
C PHE A 61 -3.50 -0.51 1.47
N PHE A 62 -4.78 -0.19 1.65
CA PHE A 62 -5.15 0.99 2.43
C PHE A 62 -4.86 0.81 3.92
N LEU A 63 -5.04 -0.39 4.47
CA LEU A 63 -4.67 -0.70 5.83
C LEU A 63 -3.18 -0.46 6.07
N ASP A 64 -2.33 -0.84 5.12
CA ASP A 64 -0.89 -0.65 5.19
C ASP A 64 -0.49 0.83 5.17
N ASP A 65 -1.05 1.60 4.25
CA ASP A 65 -0.87 3.05 4.21
C ASP A 65 -1.38 3.71 5.52
N VAL A 66 -2.47 3.20 6.10
CA VAL A 66 -2.99 3.67 7.39
C VAL A 66 -2.04 3.31 8.53
N ILE A 67 -1.54 2.08 8.64
CA ILE A 67 -0.60 1.65 9.68
C ILE A 67 0.68 2.48 9.61
N ALA A 68 1.25 2.65 8.41
CA ALA A 68 2.42 3.49 8.19
C ALA A 68 2.18 4.92 8.66
N MET A 69 1.04 5.51 8.29
CA MET A 69 0.68 6.88 8.67
C MET A 69 0.40 7.02 10.17
N MET A 70 -0.25 6.03 10.80
CA MET A 70 -0.47 5.98 12.26
C MET A 70 0.86 6.08 13.01
N VAL A 71 1.83 5.27 12.60
CA VAL A 71 3.16 5.22 13.22
C VAL A 71 3.93 6.50 12.94
N ASN A 72 3.96 6.98 11.69
CA ASN A 72 4.69 8.18 11.30
C ASN A 72 4.22 9.42 12.09
N GLN A 73 2.92 9.68 12.12
CA GLN A 73 2.36 10.83 12.85
C GLN A 73 2.54 10.75 14.38
N ASN A 74 2.86 9.57 14.92
CA ASN A 74 2.99 9.32 16.36
C ASN A 74 4.33 8.68 16.73
N PHE A 75 5.36 8.82 15.89
CA PHE A 75 6.60 8.04 15.96
C PHE A 75 7.25 8.06 17.34
N THR A 76 7.43 9.26 17.91
CA THR A 76 8.02 9.46 19.25
C THR A 76 7.26 8.70 20.34
N LYS A 77 5.94 8.56 20.24
CA LYS A 77 5.15 7.82 21.23
C LYS A 77 5.30 6.32 21.04
N PHE A 78 5.22 5.84 19.80
CA PHE A 78 5.39 4.42 19.48
C PHE A 78 6.75 3.86 19.91
N THR A 79 7.82 4.66 19.83
CA THR A 79 9.18 4.32 20.24
C THR A 79 9.48 4.61 21.72
N SER A 80 8.49 5.10 22.48
CA SER A 80 8.60 5.35 23.91
C SER A 80 7.79 4.34 24.74
N ASN A 81 7.79 4.50 26.08
CA ASN A 81 6.91 3.74 26.98
C ASN A 81 5.50 4.36 27.10
N GLU A 82 5.20 5.41 26.34
CA GLU A 82 3.88 6.05 26.31
C GLU A 82 2.94 5.38 25.31
N ARG A 83 1.66 5.31 25.68
CA ARG A 83 0.62 4.87 24.75
C ARG A 83 0.23 6.01 23.79
N ALA A 84 0.41 5.81 22.49
CA ALA A 84 0.02 6.75 21.45
C ALA A 84 -1.51 6.95 21.42
N VAL A 85 -1.96 8.19 21.34
CA VAL A 85 -3.37 8.52 21.08
C VAL A 85 -3.48 8.89 19.62
N VAL A 86 -4.01 7.98 18.83
CA VAL A 86 -4.10 8.10 17.37
C VAL A 86 -5.45 8.71 17.02
N LYS A 87 -5.45 9.87 16.36
CA LYS A 87 -6.67 10.45 15.80
C LYS A 87 -6.95 9.83 14.44
N LEU A 88 -7.83 8.83 14.41
CA LEU A 88 -7.88 7.90 13.28
C LEU A 88 -8.36 8.55 11.98
N ASN A 89 -9.26 9.53 12.04
CA ASN A 89 -9.68 10.22 10.82
C ASN A 89 -8.58 11.03 10.17
N GLU A 90 -7.76 11.74 10.96
CA GLU A 90 -6.65 12.54 10.45
C GLU A 90 -5.64 11.61 9.76
N VAL A 91 -5.42 10.43 10.35
CA VAL A 91 -4.57 9.39 9.75
C VAL A 91 -5.18 8.86 8.46
N MET A 92 -6.43 8.38 8.47
CA MET A 92 -7.06 7.78 7.29
C MET A 92 -7.18 8.79 6.15
N GLN A 93 -7.60 10.04 6.42
CA GLN A 93 -7.64 11.09 5.39
C GLN A 93 -6.24 11.40 4.84
N ALA A 94 -5.21 11.47 5.69
CA ALA A 94 -3.84 11.68 5.24
C ALA A 94 -3.34 10.51 4.38
N SER A 95 -3.68 9.27 4.73
CA SER A 95 -3.36 8.09 3.91
C SER A 95 -4.02 8.20 2.53
N LEU A 96 -5.31 8.55 2.47
CA LEU A 96 -6.05 8.71 1.20
C LEU A 96 -5.48 9.80 0.30
N VAL A 97 -5.16 10.95 0.86
CA VAL A 97 -4.57 12.09 0.11
C VAL A 97 -3.17 11.75 -0.43
N ASN A 98 -2.45 10.83 0.23
CA ASN A 98 -1.12 10.37 -0.16
C ASN A 98 -1.13 9.11 -1.05
N SER A 99 -2.29 8.51 -1.33
CA SER A 99 -2.43 7.40 -2.30
C SER A 99 -2.60 7.92 -3.74
N ASP A 100 -1.94 9.02 -4.10
CA ASP A 100 -2.03 9.62 -5.45
C ASP A 100 -1.32 8.81 -6.54
N ASP A 101 -0.68 7.71 -6.14
CA ASP A 101 -0.13 6.65 -6.95
C ASP A 101 -1.16 5.54 -7.29
N LYS A 102 -2.44 5.67 -6.93
CA LYS A 102 -3.51 4.69 -7.20
C LYS A 102 -4.56 5.17 -8.21
N ASP A 103 -5.02 4.29 -9.10
CA ASP A 103 -6.11 4.56 -10.05
C ASP A 103 -7.40 4.98 -9.34
N TRP A 104 -8.24 5.81 -9.98
CA TRP A 104 -9.42 6.37 -9.33
C TRP A 104 -10.40 5.30 -8.81
N ARG A 105 -10.42 4.12 -9.47
CA ARG A 105 -11.26 2.97 -9.08
C ARG A 105 -10.89 2.43 -7.69
N TYR A 106 -9.65 2.62 -7.25
CA TYR A 106 -9.20 2.31 -5.89
C TYR A 106 -10.05 3.02 -4.84
N PHE A 107 -10.28 4.33 -5.03
CA PHE A 107 -11.05 5.14 -4.09
C PHE A 107 -12.52 4.75 -4.04
N VAL A 108 -13.08 4.36 -5.19
CA VAL A 108 -14.46 3.85 -5.27
C VAL A 108 -14.59 2.52 -4.52
N LEU A 109 -13.68 1.57 -4.75
CA LEU A 109 -13.67 0.28 -4.05
C LEU A 109 -13.40 0.40 -2.54
N LEU A 110 -12.77 1.49 -2.09
CA LEU A 110 -12.53 1.70 -0.67
C LEU A 110 -13.78 2.11 0.11
N VAL A 111 -14.74 2.80 -0.50
CA VAL A 111 -15.94 3.30 0.21
C VAL A 111 -16.61 2.27 1.12
N PRO A 112 -16.94 1.05 0.65
CA PRO A 112 -17.63 0.06 1.48
C PRO A 112 -16.78 -0.42 2.68
N VAL A 113 -15.45 -0.27 2.65
CA VAL A 113 -14.57 -0.82 3.68
C VAL A 113 -14.13 0.20 4.73
N LEU A 114 -14.19 1.51 4.44
CA LEU A 114 -13.61 2.56 5.30
C LEU A 114 -14.20 2.56 6.70
N TYR A 115 -15.52 2.42 6.82
CA TYR A 115 -16.18 2.38 8.12
C TYR A 115 -15.71 1.17 8.94
N ASP A 116 -15.69 -0.01 8.33
CA ASP A 116 -15.28 -1.24 9.00
C ASP A 116 -13.80 -1.22 9.39
N MET A 117 -12.93 -0.68 8.54
CA MET A 117 -11.53 -0.49 8.86
C MET A 117 -11.34 0.47 10.04
N GLN A 118 -12.13 1.56 10.08
CA GLN A 118 -12.13 2.47 11.22
C GLN A 118 -12.51 1.74 12.52
N GLN A 119 -13.58 0.93 12.49
CA GLN A 119 -14.01 0.14 13.65
C GLN A 119 -12.97 -0.91 14.05
N PHE A 120 -12.36 -1.59 13.07
CA PHE A 120 -11.28 -2.55 13.29
C PHE A 120 -10.11 -1.92 14.05
N ILE A 121 -9.59 -0.79 13.58
CA ILE A 121 -8.43 -0.13 14.22
C ILE A 121 -8.78 0.40 15.60
N VAL A 122 -10.00 0.91 15.81
CA VAL A 122 -10.50 1.32 17.13
C VAL A 122 -10.54 0.15 18.10
N LYS A 123 -11.06 -1.00 17.64
CA LYS A 123 -11.15 -2.22 18.44
C LYS A 123 -9.76 -2.75 18.81
N GLU A 124 -8.87 -2.92 17.84
CA GLU A 124 -7.50 -3.39 18.09
C GLU A 124 -6.72 -2.39 18.97
N GLY A 125 -6.94 -1.08 18.78
CA GLY A 125 -6.38 -0.03 19.60
C GLY A 125 -6.87 -0.02 21.05
N SER A 126 -8.03 -0.60 21.35
CA SER A 126 -8.55 -0.65 22.73
C SER A 126 -7.72 -1.59 23.62
N VAL A 127 -7.18 -2.67 23.03
CA VAL A 127 -6.42 -3.72 23.73
C VAL A 127 -4.91 -3.63 23.51
N ASN A 128 -4.45 -2.85 22.52
CA ASN A 128 -3.03 -2.69 22.22
C ASN A 128 -2.31 -1.81 23.26
N ALA A 129 -1.12 -2.23 23.69
CA ALA A 129 -0.34 -1.49 24.69
C ALA A 129 0.31 -0.21 24.14
N ARG A 130 0.57 -0.13 22.83
CA ARG A 130 1.27 0.99 22.17
C ARG A 130 0.37 2.10 21.69
N TYR A 131 -0.89 1.80 21.36
CA TYR A 131 -1.80 2.84 20.86
C TYR A 131 -3.22 2.69 21.40
N VAL A 132 -3.97 3.78 21.33
CA VAL A 132 -5.43 3.83 21.41
C VAL A 132 -5.90 4.73 20.28
N ALA A 133 -6.90 4.29 19.51
CA ALA A 133 -7.47 5.08 18.44
C ALA A 133 -8.71 5.85 18.90
N GLN A 134 -8.79 7.11 18.49
CA GLN A 134 -9.93 7.99 18.68
C GLN A 134 -10.55 8.26 17.31
N ALA A 135 -11.81 7.88 17.17
CA ALA A 135 -12.59 8.08 15.96
C ALA A 135 -13.97 8.63 16.36
N PRO A 136 -14.45 9.73 15.75
CA PRO A 136 -15.86 10.08 15.73
C PRO A 136 -16.68 8.99 15.03
N LYS A 137 -17.97 8.95 15.34
CA LYS A 137 -18.93 8.13 14.60
C LYS A 137 -19.30 8.86 13.31
N PHE A 138 -18.54 8.63 12.26
CA PHE A 138 -18.91 9.08 10.93
C PHE A 138 -19.73 8.00 10.23
N ASP A 139 -20.72 8.43 9.46
CA ASP A 139 -21.47 7.55 8.57
C ASP A 139 -20.71 7.34 7.25
N ILE A 140 -21.30 6.53 6.37
CA ILE A 140 -20.74 6.23 5.05
C ILE A 140 -20.72 7.46 4.13
N ASN A 141 -21.66 8.40 4.28
CA ASN A 141 -21.76 9.59 3.44
C ASN A 141 -20.60 10.55 3.69
N PHE A 142 -20.14 10.65 4.94
CA PHE A 142 -18.90 11.35 5.25
C PHE A 142 -17.71 10.79 4.44
N TRP A 143 -17.56 9.46 4.38
CA TRP A 143 -16.49 8.84 3.62
C TRP A 143 -16.66 8.99 2.11
N ARG A 144 -17.89 8.91 1.59
CA ARG A 144 -18.20 9.21 0.18
C ARG A 144 -17.78 10.63 -0.17
N MET A 145 -18.09 11.62 0.67
CA MET A 145 -17.64 13.00 0.50
C MET A 145 -16.11 13.11 0.46
N ILE A 146 -15.41 12.51 1.43
CA ILE A 146 -13.93 12.52 1.44
C ILE A 146 -13.36 11.89 0.16
N MET A 147 -13.91 10.77 -0.31
CA MET A 147 -13.46 10.13 -1.55
C MET A 147 -13.64 11.02 -2.78
N ARG A 148 -14.79 11.72 -2.90
CA ARG A 148 -15.00 12.67 -4.02
C ARG A 148 -13.94 13.76 -4.02
N THR A 149 -13.66 14.34 -2.85
CA THR A 149 -12.63 15.38 -2.71
C THR A 149 -11.24 14.83 -3.06
N VAL A 150 -10.88 13.65 -2.57
CA VAL A 150 -9.58 13.00 -2.87
C VAL A 150 -9.43 12.71 -4.36
N MET A 151 -10.46 12.16 -5.01
CA MET A 151 -10.45 11.93 -6.45
C MET A 151 -10.28 13.25 -7.23
N ALA A 152 -11.02 14.31 -6.86
CA ALA A 152 -10.89 15.61 -7.50
C ALA A 152 -9.48 16.21 -7.34
N ILE A 153 -8.87 16.08 -6.15
CA ILE A 153 -7.49 16.47 -5.91
C ILE A 153 -6.52 15.68 -6.81
N ASN A 154 -6.69 14.36 -6.89
CA ASN A 154 -5.81 13.50 -7.67
C ASN A 154 -5.90 13.78 -9.18
N PHE A 155 -7.09 14.10 -9.68
CA PHE A 155 -7.27 14.56 -11.07
C PHE A 155 -6.32 15.72 -11.41
N PHE A 156 -6.28 16.75 -10.57
CA PHE A 156 -5.40 17.91 -10.80
C PHE A 156 -3.92 17.59 -10.58
N LYS A 157 -3.57 16.75 -9.60
CA LYS A 157 -2.19 16.26 -9.42
C LYS A 157 -1.68 15.51 -10.66
N TRP A 158 -2.52 14.65 -11.25
CA TRP A 158 -2.16 13.89 -12.46
C TRP A 158 -1.99 14.78 -13.67
N GLN A 159 -2.72 15.90 -13.74
CA GLN A 159 -2.46 16.97 -14.71
C GLN A 159 -1.20 17.79 -14.44
N GLY A 160 -0.50 17.56 -13.32
CA GLY A 160 0.71 18.30 -12.93
C GLY A 160 0.42 19.70 -12.36
N LYS A 161 -0.78 19.93 -11.83
CA LYS A 161 -1.15 21.20 -11.22
C LYS A 161 -0.72 21.25 -9.74
N ASP A 162 -0.41 22.44 -9.25
CA ASP A 162 -0.20 22.69 -7.82
C ASP A 162 -1.55 22.82 -7.12
N VAL A 163 -1.99 21.73 -6.50
CA VAL A 163 -3.27 21.68 -5.79
C VAL A 163 -3.29 22.63 -4.57
N ALA A 164 -2.14 22.87 -3.93
CA ALA A 164 -2.08 23.78 -2.77
C ALA A 164 -2.35 25.23 -3.18
N GLU A 165 -1.93 25.63 -4.39
CA GLU A 165 -2.27 26.92 -4.98
C GLU A 165 -3.74 26.96 -5.44
N MET A 166 -4.23 25.89 -6.07
CA MET A 166 -5.61 25.82 -6.57
C MET A 166 -6.63 25.92 -5.44
N MET A 167 -6.42 25.21 -4.32
CA MET A 167 -7.31 25.28 -3.15
C MET A 167 -7.40 26.70 -2.55
N LYS A 168 -6.42 27.58 -2.80
CA LYS A 168 -6.43 28.97 -2.31
C LYS A 168 -7.12 29.94 -3.27
N THR A 169 -7.19 29.60 -4.54
CA THR A 169 -7.45 30.57 -5.62
C THR A 169 -8.67 30.23 -6.47
N SER A 170 -9.25 29.03 -6.34
CA SER A 170 -10.24 28.53 -7.26
C SER A 170 -11.25 27.58 -6.63
N GLN A 171 -12.50 27.62 -7.12
CA GLN A 171 -13.60 26.73 -6.74
C GLN A 171 -13.60 25.41 -7.54
N VAL A 172 -12.65 25.22 -8.47
CA VAL A 172 -12.66 24.11 -9.44
C VAL A 172 -12.61 22.71 -8.82
N ILE A 173 -12.01 22.56 -7.63
CA ILE A 173 -12.01 21.27 -6.91
C ILE A 173 -13.43 20.95 -6.43
N ASP A 174 -14.13 21.96 -5.90
CA ASP A 174 -15.49 21.79 -5.44
C ASP A 174 -16.44 21.53 -6.62
N ASP A 175 -16.31 22.27 -7.72
CA ASP A 175 -17.12 22.03 -8.92
C ASP A 175 -16.92 20.60 -9.46
N LEU A 176 -15.69 20.09 -9.43
CA LEU A 176 -15.39 18.73 -9.87
C LEU A 176 -15.95 17.68 -8.92
N GLN A 177 -15.85 17.89 -7.60
CA GLN A 177 -16.38 16.94 -6.61
C GLN A 177 -17.91 16.81 -6.73
N PHE A 178 -18.62 17.90 -7.06
CA PHE A 178 -20.07 17.87 -7.27
C PHE A 178 -20.44 17.14 -8.57
N LYS A 179 -19.63 17.26 -9.64
CA LYS A 179 -19.85 16.49 -10.88
C LYS A 179 -19.73 14.97 -10.70
N PHE A 180 -19.00 14.52 -9.67
CA PHE A 180 -18.87 13.11 -9.37
C PHE A 180 -20.07 12.51 -8.63
N LEU A 181 -21.07 13.32 -8.27
CA LEU A 181 -22.32 12.83 -7.69
C LEU A 181 -23.28 12.32 -8.76
N SER A 182 -23.97 11.24 -8.43
CA SER A 182 -25.13 10.77 -9.20
C SER A 182 -26.32 11.70 -8.97
N GLU A 183 -27.14 11.89 -10.01
CA GLU A 183 -28.41 12.64 -9.92
C GLU A 183 -29.58 11.75 -9.46
N ASN A 184 -29.31 10.73 -8.65
CA ASN A 184 -30.32 9.79 -8.16
C ASN A 184 -30.88 10.22 -6.78
N GLU A 185 -32.02 9.63 -6.38
CA GLU A 185 -32.64 9.89 -5.05
C GLU A 185 -31.89 9.21 -3.89
N LYS A 186 -30.71 8.61 -4.14
CA LYS A 186 -29.89 7.97 -3.12
C LYS A 186 -28.78 8.92 -2.71
N ASP A 187 -28.71 9.25 -1.43
CA ASP A 187 -27.74 10.22 -0.93
C ASP A 187 -26.29 9.84 -1.30
N ASP A 188 -25.59 10.75 -1.98
CA ASP A 188 -24.14 10.78 -2.18
C ASP A 188 -23.49 9.66 -3.02
N ASP A 189 -24.27 8.93 -3.84
CA ASP A 189 -23.75 7.94 -4.79
C ASP A 189 -22.80 8.54 -5.85
N PHE A 190 -21.82 7.76 -6.31
CA PHE A 190 -20.90 8.19 -7.36
C PHE A 190 -21.50 8.04 -8.76
N ASN A 191 -21.29 9.04 -9.61
CA ASN A 191 -21.52 8.93 -11.05
C ASN A 191 -20.29 8.34 -11.74
N LEU A 192 -20.21 7.00 -11.79
CA LEU A 192 -19.03 6.31 -12.34
C LEU A 192 -18.79 6.60 -13.82
N ALA A 193 -19.83 6.89 -14.59
CA ALA A 193 -19.70 7.27 -16.01
C ALA A 193 -18.98 8.62 -16.16
N ILE A 194 -19.37 9.63 -15.38
CA ILE A 194 -18.70 10.93 -15.38
C ILE A 194 -17.27 10.81 -14.87
N ILE A 195 -17.04 10.05 -13.79
CA ILE A 195 -15.70 9.84 -13.26
C ILE A 195 -14.81 9.15 -14.31
N ALA A 196 -15.27 8.07 -14.93
CA ALA A 196 -14.51 7.35 -15.94
C ALA A 196 -14.15 8.23 -17.15
N GLU A 197 -15.08 9.03 -17.67
CA GLU A 197 -14.80 9.95 -18.78
C GLU A 197 -13.82 11.06 -18.35
N THR A 198 -13.96 11.56 -17.12
CA THR A 198 -13.06 12.59 -16.55
C THR A 198 -11.61 12.12 -16.53
N PHE A 199 -11.38 10.86 -16.12
CA PHE A 199 -10.04 10.29 -15.96
C PHE A 199 -9.49 9.59 -17.22
N LYS A 200 -10.30 9.46 -18.28
CA LYS A 200 -9.99 8.67 -19.49
C LYS A 200 -8.63 8.93 -20.14
N ALA A 201 -8.17 10.17 -20.13
CA ALA A 201 -6.89 10.58 -20.73
C ALA A 201 -5.77 10.79 -19.70
N LEU A 202 -5.99 10.44 -18.44
CA LEU A 202 -5.01 10.61 -17.36
C LEU A 202 -4.45 9.26 -16.95
N ALA A 203 -3.13 9.16 -17.00
CA ALA A 203 -2.41 8.04 -16.41
C ALA A 203 -2.06 8.35 -14.95
N VAL A 204 -2.14 7.34 -14.11
CA VAL A 204 -1.65 7.39 -12.73
C VAL A 204 -0.15 7.68 -12.75
N LYS A 205 0.32 8.55 -11.85
CA LYS A 205 1.74 8.86 -11.70
C LYS A 205 2.34 8.02 -10.59
N ILE A 206 3.14 7.03 -10.97
CA ILE A 206 3.93 6.22 -10.04
C ILE A 206 5.34 6.80 -9.98
N LYS A 207 5.90 6.92 -8.78
CA LYS A 207 7.30 7.32 -8.61
C LYS A 207 8.21 6.28 -9.29
N PRO A 208 9.05 6.68 -10.27
CA PRO A 208 9.95 5.73 -10.92
C PRO A 208 11.01 5.22 -9.96
N LEU A 209 11.47 3.99 -10.19
CA LEU A 209 12.61 3.42 -9.50
C LEU A 209 13.90 4.10 -9.94
N LYS A 210 14.86 4.20 -9.01
CA LYS A 210 16.18 4.76 -9.32
C LYS A 210 17.02 3.71 -10.05
N THR A 211 17.67 4.15 -11.13
CA THR A 211 18.71 3.40 -11.83
C THR A 211 19.90 4.33 -12.01
N GLU A 212 21.03 4.03 -11.37
CA GLU A 212 22.21 4.88 -11.37
C GLU A 212 23.18 4.55 -12.50
N ASN A 213 23.24 3.27 -12.90
CA ASN A 213 24.15 2.81 -13.93
C ASN A 213 23.41 2.34 -15.19
N LYS A 214 24.12 2.41 -16.32
CA LYS A 214 23.67 1.79 -17.55
C LYS A 214 23.76 0.27 -17.38
N ILE A 215 22.69 -0.43 -17.77
CA ILE A 215 22.64 -1.89 -17.73
C ILE A 215 23.77 -2.46 -18.58
N LEU A 216 24.38 -3.54 -18.09
CA LEU A 216 25.46 -4.23 -18.79
C LEU A 216 24.98 -4.70 -20.18
N GLU A 217 25.68 -4.26 -21.23
CA GLU A 217 25.49 -4.80 -22.57
C GLU A 217 26.33 -6.07 -22.68
N LEU A 218 25.67 -7.23 -22.63
CA LEU A 218 26.29 -8.54 -22.79
C LEU A 218 25.95 -9.15 -24.16
N ASN A 219 26.72 -10.16 -24.55
CA ASN A 219 26.39 -10.98 -25.70
C ASN A 219 25.07 -11.71 -25.46
N GLU A 220 24.33 -11.96 -26.54
CA GLU A 220 23.08 -12.71 -26.47
C GLU A 220 23.29 -14.09 -25.86
N LEU A 221 22.40 -14.47 -24.93
CA LEU A 221 22.37 -15.83 -24.38
C LEU A 221 21.91 -16.80 -25.46
N SER A 222 22.57 -17.95 -25.54
CA SER A 222 22.10 -19.05 -26.38
C SER A 222 20.79 -19.62 -25.84
N SER A 223 20.03 -20.31 -26.70
CA SER A 223 18.78 -20.97 -26.27
C SER A 223 19.00 -22.03 -25.18
N SER A 224 20.19 -22.64 -25.12
CA SER A 224 20.55 -23.57 -24.05
C SER A 224 20.71 -22.85 -22.72
N GLU A 225 21.41 -21.71 -22.71
CA GLU A 225 21.63 -20.92 -21.49
C GLU A 225 20.31 -20.36 -20.93
N ILE A 226 19.41 -19.90 -21.81
CA ILE A 226 18.05 -19.50 -21.41
C ILE A 226 17.30 -20.68 -20.81
N ALA A 227 17.34 -21.86 -21.44
CA ALA A 227 16.68 -23.06 -20.91
C ALA A 227 17.24 -23.49 -19.54
N ASP A 228 18.55 -23.38 -19.36
CA ASP A 228 19.21 -23.67 -18.09
C ASP A 228 18.77 -22.69 -16.99
N GLU A 229 18.66 -21.40 -17.30
CA GLU A 229 18.15 -20.38 -16.37
C GLU A 229 16.69 -20.65 -15.97
N LEU A 230 15.83 -21.01 -16.93
CA LEU A 230 14.42 -21.32 -16.64
C LEU A 230 14.28 -22.62 -15.83
N SER A 231 15.12 -23.62 -16.09
CA SER A 231 15.19 -24.85 -15.31
C SER A 231 15.63 -24.57 -13.87
N TYR A 232 16.63 -23.70 -13.70
CA TYR A 232 17.07 -23.21 -12.40
C TYR A 232 15.95 -22.47 -11.67
N ALA A 233 15.26 -21.54 -12.35
CA ALA A 233 14.16 -20.76 -11.79
C ALA A 233 13.08 -21.69 -11.23
N ASN A 234 12.58 -22.63 -12.03
CA ASN A 234 11.55 -23.59 -11.60
C ASN A 234 11.95 -24.37 -10.34
N LYS A 235 13.19 -24.85 -10.28
CA LYS A 235 13.70 -25.59 -9.12
C LYS A 235 13.81 -24.70 -7.88
N SER A 236 14.43 -23.53 -8.03
CA SER A 236 14.71 -22.61 -6.92
C SER A 236 13.44 -22.01 -6.35
N LEU A 237 12.51 -21.63 -7.21
CA LEU A 237 11.20 -21.10 -6.84
C LEU A 237 10.36 -22.14 -6.08
N LYS A 238 10.36 -23.40 -6.53
CA LYS A 238 9.73 -24.48 -5.76
C LYS A 238 10.32 -24.62 -4.35
N GLN A 239 11.66 -24.60 -4.24
CA GLN A 239 12.34 -24.67 -2.94
C GLN A 239 12.07 -23.44 -2.06
N PHE A 240 11.96 -22.26 -2.66
CA PHE A 240 11.59 -21.04 -1.94
C PHE A 240 10.19 -21.17 -1.34
N LYS A 241 9.20 -21.61 -2.14
CA LYS A 241 7.83 -21.85 -1.67
C LYS A 241 7.77 -22.89 -0.55
N GLU A 242 8.56 -23.96 -0.64
CA GLU A 242 8.66 -25.01 0.39
C GLU A 242 9.36 -24.54 1.68
N ALA A 243 10.32 -23.62 1.57
CA ALA A 243 11.02 -23.05 2.71
C ALA A 243 10.21 -21.96 3.44
N SER A 244 9.26 -21.34 2.74
CA SER A 244 8.35 -20.34 3.29
C SER A 244 7.24 -20.97 4.14
N VAL A 245 6.60 -20.15 4.98
CA VAL A 245 5.45 -20.61 5.78
C VAL A 245 4.35 -21.07 4.82
N LYS A 246 3.82 -22.28 5.07
CA LYS A 246 2.82 -22.90 4.20
C LYS A 246 1.62 -21.97 3.98
N GLY A 247 1.32 -21.69 2.72
CA GLY A 247 0.18 -20.87 2.31
C GLY A 247 0.45 -19.36 2.32
N VAL A 248 1.68 -18.90 2.62
CA VAL A 248 2.04 -17.48 2.58
C VAL A 248 2.48 -17.04 1.18
N VAL A 249 3.27 -17.85 0.49
CA VAL A 249 3.72 -17.54 -0.87
C VAL A 249 2.71 -18.09 -1.88
N SER A 250 1.96 -17.18 -2.52
CA SER A 250 0.94 -17.51 -3.52
C SER A 250 1.54 -17.87 -4.89
N GLU A 251 0.74 -18.47 -5.77
CA GLU A 251 1.15 -18.69 -7.17
C GLU A 251 1.39 -17.36 -7.91
N ASN A 252 0.69 -16.30 -7.52
CA ASN A 252 0.91 -14.96 -8.09
C ASN A 252 2.34 -14.47 -7.83
N VAL A 253 2.84 -14.65 -6.59
CA VAL A 253 4.23 -14.36 -6.23
C VAL A 253 5.19 -15.24 -7.05
N MET A 254 4.91 -16.55 -7.15
CA MET A 254 5.77 -17.47 -7.90
C MET A 254 5.92 -17.04 -9.37
N ASN A 255 4.80 -16.67 -10.00
CA ASN A 255 4.78 -16.24 -11.39
C ASN A 255 5.52 -14.90 -11.57
N MET A 256 5.36 -13.96 -10.64
CA MET A 256 6.10 -12.70 -10.64
C MET A 256 7.62 -12.94 -10.54
N LEU A 257 8.07 -13.78 -9.61
CA LEU A 257 9.49 -14.08 -9.44
C LEU A 257 10.04 -14.89 -10.63
N TYR A 258 9.24 -15.77 -11.22
CA TYR A 258 9.60 -16.46 -12.46
C TYR A 258 9.78 -15.48 -13.62
N ALA A 259 8.92 -14.46 -13.73
CA ALA A 259 9.04 -13.42 -14.75
C ALA A 259 10.36 -12.65 -14.66
N PHE A 260 10.92 -12.44 -13.46
CA PHE A 260 12.29 -11.90 -13.33
C PHE A 260 13.33 -12.82 -13.98
N HIS A 261 13.26 -14.14 -13.78
CA HIS A 261 14.17 -15.06 -14.45
C HIS A 261 14.01 -15.06 -15.97
N GLU A 262 12.79 -15.24 -16.45
CA GLU A 262 12.52 -15.33 -17.88
C GLU A 262 12.81 -14.01 -18.62
N GLY A 263 12.33 -12.91 -18.08
CA GLY A 263 12.46 -11.61 -18.71
C GLY A 263 13.89 -11.07 -18.65
N MET A 264 14.64 -11.28 -17.56
CA MET A 264 16.05 -10.89 -17.51
C MET A 264 16.91 -11.64 -18.53
N ALA A 265 16.64 -12.95 -18.70
CA ALA A 265 17.35 -13.76 -19.66
C ALA A 265 17.05 -13.33 -21.11
N LYS A 266 15.80 -12.97 -21.41
CA LYS A 266 15.37 -12.64 -22.78
C LYS A 266 15.58 -11.17 -23.19
N GLU A 267 15.40 -10.22 -22.26
CA GLU A 267 15.50 -8.78 -22.57
C GLU A 267 16.91 -8.25 -22.35
N TYR A 268 17.62 -8.78 -21.35
CA TYR A 268 18.93 -8.27 -20.94
C TYR A 268 20.08 -9.26 -21.14
N ASN A 269 19.79 -10.49 -21.57
CA ASN A 269 20.80 -11.55 -21.70
C ASN A 269 21.53 -11.85 -20.37
N LEU A 270 20.80 -11.78 -19.25
CA LEU A 270 21.34 -11.98 -17.90
C LEU A 270 20.72 -13.19 -17.21
N THR A 271 21.58 -14.03 -16.63
CA THR A 271 21.17 -15.06 -15.66
C THR A 271 21.15 -14.47 -14.25
N HIS A 272 20.50 -15.16 -13.31
CA HIS A 272 20.43 -14.73 -11.90
C HIS A 272 21.77 -14.42 -11.25
N THR A 273 22.86 -15.04 -11.71
CA THR A 273 24.21 -14.83 -11.17
C THR A 273 24.76 -13.42 -11.42
N LEU A 274 24.22 -12.72 -12.43
CA LEU A 274 24.65 -11.40 -12.87
C LEU A 274 23.63 -10.30 -12.52
N TRP A 275 22.56 -10.63 -11.80
CA TRP A 275 21.62 -9.61 -11.36
C TRP A 275 22.32 -8.56 -10.51
N ASP A 276 21.84 -7.33 -10.59
CA ASP A 276 22.18 -6.21 -9.72
C ASP A 276 20.94 -5.32 -9.52
N ALA A 277 21.07 -4.29 -8.68
CA ALA A 277 19.95 -3.42 -8.35
C ALA A 277 19.41 -2.63 -9.55
N ASP A 278 20.31 -2.11 -10.40
CA ASP A 278 19.94 -1.29 -11.55
C ASP A 278 19.16 -2.12 -12.57
N THR A 279 19.62 -3.34 -12.84
CA THR A 279 18.93 -4.28 -13.73
C THR A 279 17.57 -4.66 -13.15
N LEU A 280 17.50 -5.05 -11.86
CA LEU A 280 16.23 -5.39 -11.19
C LEU A 280 15.21 -4.25 -11.27
N ASN A 281 15.62 -3.02 -10.95
CA ASN A 281 14.76 -1.84 -11.02
C ASN A 281 14.36 -1.54 -12.48
N SER A 282 15.28 -1.63 -13.44
CA SER A 282 14.98 -1.37 -14.85
C SER A 282 13.99 -2.38 -15.43
N PHE A 283 14.17 -3.67 -15.14
CA PHE A 283 13.26 -4.72 -15.55
C PHE A 283 11.87 -4.52 -14.94
N ALA A 284 11.79 -4.25 -13.64
CA ALA A 284 10.53 -4.00 -12.94
C ALA A 284 9.74 -2.86 -13.58
N MET A 285 10.42 -1.77 -13.98
CA MET A 285 9.77 -0.63 -14.63
C MET A 285 9.37 -0.89 -16.08
N SER A 286 10.22 -1.61 -16.84
CA SER A 286 10.13 -1.59 -18.30
C SER A 286 9.50 -2.86 -18.90
N HIS A 287 9.69 -4.02 -18.26
CA HIS A 287 9.38 -5.31 -18.88
C HIS A 287 8.57 -6.26 -18.00
N LEU A 288 8.60 -6.12 -16.66
CA LEU A 288 7.95 -7.08 -15.75
C LEU A 288 6.49 -7.36 -16.13
N MET A 289 5.72 -6.33 -16.48
CA MET A 289 4.30 -6.47 -16.83
C MET A 289 4.03 -7.15 -18.19
N SER A 290 5.07 -7.37 -19.00
CA SER A 290 5.00 -8.16 -20.23
C SER A 290 5.22 -9.66 -19.97
N TYR A 291 5.92 -9.99 -18.89
CA TYR A 291 6.24 -11.36 -18.49
C TYR A 291 5.36 -11.87 -17.33
N TRP A 292 4.70 -10.97 -16.61
CA TRP A 292 3.80 -11.29 -15.52
C TRP A 292 2.45 -10.59 -15.68
N THR A 293 1.38 -11.38 -15.51
CA THR A 293 0.02 -10.88 -15.40
C THR A 293 -0.41 -10.96 -13.94
N PRO A 294 -0.52 -9.82 -13.23
CA PRO A 294 -1.01 -9.82 -11.86
C PRO A 294 -2.44 -10.35 -11.80
N VAL A 295 -2.79 -10.92 -10.66
CA VAL A 295 -4.16 -11.34 -10.30
C VAL A 295 -4.52 -10.79 -8.92
N TRP A 296 -5.80 -10.75 -8.59
CA TRP A 296 -6.31 -10.24 -7.31
C TRP A 296 -5.96 -11.11 -6.08
N ASP A 297 -4.79 -11.74 -6.04
CA ASP A 297 -4.38 -12.63 -4.96
C ASP A 297 -3.03 -12.19 -4.39
N SER A 298 -3.03 -11.84 -3.10
CA SER A 298 -1.82 -11.51 -2.35
C SER A 298 -1.05 -10.37 -3.03
N LEU A 299 -1.75 -9.29 -3.40
CA LEU A 299 -1.15 -8.13 -4.08
C LEU A 299 -0.41 -7.21 -3.12
N ASP A 300 -0.96 -7.06 -1.91
CA ASP A 300 -0.35 -6.22 -0.87
C ASP A 300 0.94 -6.87 -0.34
N GLY A 301 2.07 -6.20 -0.54
CA GLY A 301 3.40 -6.70 -0.20
C GLY A 301 4.00 -7.69 -1.20
N ILE A 302 3.39 -7.89 -2.37
CA ILE A 302 3.87 -8.88 -3.37
C ILE A 302 5.29 -8.57 -3.86
N GLY A 303 5.61 -7.30 -4.09
CA GLY A 303 6.92 -6.80 -4.47
C GLY A 303 7.95 -6.98 -3.35
N GLY A 304 7.51 -7.00 -2.09
CA GLY A 304 8.34 -7.35 -0.94
C GLY A 304 8.95 -8.77 -1.05
N GLU A 305 8.28 -9.67 -1.77
CA GLU A 305 8.76 -11.03 -2.01
C GLU A 305 9.99 -11.08 -2.92
N VAL A 306 10.26 -10.04 -3.71
CA VAL A 306 11.54 -9.91 -4.43
C VAL A 306 12.70 -9.93 -3.45
N LYS A 307 12.62 -9.14 -2.37
CA LYS A 307 13.65 -9.10 -1.33
C LYS A 307 13.74 -10.42 -0.57
N SER A 308 12.61 -11.03 -0.22
CA SER A 308 12.57 -12.36 0.41
C SER A 308 13.28 -13.41 -0.45
N TYR A 309 13.04 -13.38 -1.76
CA TYR A 309 13.64 -14.30 -2.70
C TYR A 309 15.14 -14.04 -2.91
N LEU A 310 15.58 -12.79 -3.01
CA LEU A 310 17.01 -12.45 -3.08
C LEU A 310 17.75 -12.94 -1.82
N ASN A 311 17.16 -12.77 -0.63
CA ASN A 311 17.72 -13.32 0.61
C ASN A 311 17.85 -14.84 0.53
N PHE A 312 16.82 -15.54 0.04
CA PHE A 312 16.85 -16.99 -0.16
C PHE A 312 17.96 -17.41 -1.14
N LEU A 313 18.07 -16.76 -2.29
CA LEU A 313 19.12 -17.04 -3.28
C LEU A 313 20.52 -16.81 -2.70
N SER A 314 20.70 -15.77 -1.90
CA SER A 314 21.97 -15.48 -1.24
C SER A 314 22.33 -16.52 -0.18
N GLN A 315 21.36 -17.01 0.60
CA GLN A 315 21.55 -18.13 1.54
C GLN A 315 21.97 -19.41 0.82
N LYS A 316 21.49 -19.63 -0.41
CA LYS A 316 21.90 -20.72 -1.30
C LYS A 316 23.24 -20.45 -2.01
N LYS A 317 23.85 -19.28 -1.82
CA LYS A 317 25.06 -18.81 -2.51
C LYS A 317 24.91 -18.75 -4.03
N ALA A 318 23.69 -18.55 -4.53
CA ALA A 318 23.39 -18.45 -5.95
C ALA A 318 23.61 -17.04 -6.51
N ILE A 319 23.58 -16.03 -5.65
CA ILE A 319 23.85 -14.63 -5.99
C ILE A 319 24.91 -14.04 -5.07
N GLN A 320 25.51 -12.93 -5.51
CA GLN A 320 26.48 -12.15 -4.74
C GLN A 320 25.96 -10.72 -4.53
N GLY A 321 26.54 -9.97 -3.60
CA GLY A 321 26.23 -8.54 -3.45
C GLY A 321 24.85 -8.21 -2.85
N LEU A 322 24.19 -9.14 -2.16
CA LEU A 322 22.85 -8.98 -1.56
C LEU A 322 22.66 -7.65 -0.82
N GLY A 323 23.63 -7.23 0.01
CA GLY A 323 23.52 -6.01 0.79
C GLY A 323 23.30 -4.75 -0.06
N LYS A 324 24.02 -4.65 -1.18
CA LYS A 324 23.85 -3.54 -2.13
C LYS A 324 22.51 -3.66 -2.86
N MET A 325 22.18 -4.86 -3.38
CA MET A 325 20.90 -5.11 -4.04
C MET A 325 19.72 -4.65 -3.18
N VAL A 326 19.64 -5.14 -1.95
CA VAL A 326 18.52 -4.83 -1.04
C VAL A 326 18.42 -3.34 -0.70
N THR A 327 19.55 -2.64 -0.63
CA THR A 327 19.58 -1.20 -0.33
C THR A 327 19.10 -0.39 -1.53
N ASP A 328 19.61 -0.71 -2.71
CA ASP A 328 19.41 0.06 -3.94
C ASP A 328 18.07 -0.30 -4.65
N THR A 329 17.45 -1.43 -4.28
CA THR A 329 16.07 -1.80 -4.68
C THR A 329 15.05 -1.50 -3.58
N SER A 330 15.31 -0.57 -2.66
CA SER A 330 14.45 -0.31 -1.49
C SER A 330 13.00 0.11 -1.84
N ASP A 331 12.79 0.75 -2.99
CA ASP A 331 11.47 1.18 -3.47
C ASP A 331 10.79 0.15 -4.41
N ILE A 332 11.46 -0.97 -4.76
CA ILE A 332 10.96 -1.95 -5.75
C ILE A 332 9.65 -2.64 -5.31
N ASP A 333 9.54 -2.88 -4.01
CA ASP A 333 8.39 -3.42 -3.30
C ASP A 333 7.12 -2.64 -3.67
N ARG A 334 7.07 -1.38 -3.25
CA ARG A 334 5.89 -0.54 -3.43
C ARG A 334 5.63 -0.29 -4.90
N TYR A 335 6.68 -0.16 -5.71
CA TYR A 335 6.51 0.05 -7.14
C TYR A 335 5.76 -1.12 -7.81
N ILE A 336 6.16 -2.36 -7.52
CA ILE A 336 5.51 -3.54 -8.08
C ILE A 336 4.08 -3.65 -7.56
N ASP A 337 3.88 -3.53 -6.24
CA ASP A 337 2.56 -3.62 -5.59
C ASP A 337 1.56 -2.65 -6.25
N VAL A 338 1.97 -1.39 -6.38
CA VAL A 338 1.13 -0.32 -6.92
C VAL A 338 0.90 -0.46 -8.42
N THR A 339 1.94 -0.87 -9.17
CA THR A 339 1.81 -1.08 -10.62
C THR A 339 0.86 -2.24 -10.92
N ALA A 340 0.97 -3.33 -10.15
CA ALA A 340 0.10 -4.49 -10.27
C ALA A 340 -1.36 -4.14 -9.95
N LEU A 341 -1.58 -3.45 -8.83
CA LEU A 341 -2.90 -2.98 -8.42
C LEU A 341 -3.52 -2.07 -9.49
N ASN A 342 -2.78 -1.07 -9.99
CA ASN A 342 -3.29 -0.16 -11.02
C ASN A 342 -3.60 -0.87 -12.34
N LYS A 343 -2.78 -1.86 -12.74
CA LYS A 343 -3.06 -2.67 -13.94
C LYS A 343 -4.37 -3.44 -13.80
N LEU A 344 -4.63 -4.04 -12.63
CA LEU A 344 -5.87 -4.77 -12.36
C LEU A 344 -7.09 -3.83 -12.28
N LEU A 345 -6.96 -2.70 -11.58
CA LEU A 345 -8.01 -1.68 -11.51
C LEU A 345 -8.40 -1.18 -12.91
N ALA A 346 -7.42 -0.87 -13.76
CA ALA A 346 -7.67 -0.37 -15.11
C ALA A 346 -8.46 -1.36 -16.00
N GLN A 347 -8.39 -2.66 -15.70
CA GLN A 347 -9.13 -3.71 -16.41
C GLN A 347 -10.56 -3.89 -15.91
N MET A 348 -10.94 -3.26 -14.79
CA MET A 348 -12.30 -3.38 -14.24
C MET A 348 -13.31 -2.56 -15.04
N SER A 349 -14.44 -3.20 -15.36
CA SER A 349 -15.59 -2.52 -15.95
C SER A 349 -16.34 -1.67 -14.92
N SER A 350 -17.03 -0.63 -15.39
CA SER A 350 -17.89 0.18 -14.52
C SER A 350 -18.98 -0.65 -13.84
N GLU A 351 -19.58 -1.61 -14.54
CA GLU A 351 -20.58 -2.53 -13.98
C GLU A 351 -20.01 -3.38 -12.83
N ARG A 352 -18.78 -3.91 -12.98
CA ARG A 352 -18.13 -4.65 -11.89
C ARG A 352 -17.86 -3.74 -10.70
N LEU A 353 -17.45 -2.50 -10.95
CA LEU A 353 -17.18 -1.52 -9.92
C LEU A 353 -18.45 -1.11 -9.15
N GLU A 354 -19.57 -0.86 -9.84
CA GLU A 354 -20.87 -0.54 -9.22
C GLU A 354 -21.36 -1.66 -8.30
N ASN A 355 -21.17 -2.92 -8.71
CA ASN A 355 -21.57 -4.07 -7.90
C ASN A 355 -20.73 -4.26 -6.63
N LEU A 356 -19.55 -3.62 -6.57
CA LEU A 356 -18.60 -3.75 -5.46
C LEU A 356 -18.58 -2.55 -4.51
N ALA A 357 -19.19 -1.41 -4.88
CA ALA A 357 -19.02 -0.10 -4.22
C ALA A 357 -20.23 0.41 -3.40
#